data_AF-A0A3D3MP94-F1
#
_entry.id   AF-A0A3D3MP94-F1
#
_cell.length_a   1.000
_cell.length_b   1.000
_cell.length_c   1.000
_cell.angle_alpha   90.00
_cell.angle_beta   90.00
_cell.angle_gamma   90.00
#
_symmetry.space_group_name_H-M   'P 1'
#
loop_
_entity.id
_entity.type
_entity.pdbx_description
1 polymer ?
#
loop_
_entity_poly.entity_id
_entity_poly.type
_entity_poly.pdbx_seq_one_letter_code
_entity_poly.pdbx_strand_id
1 'polypeptide(L)'
;MSGRLFFGFLLSLMVISQSFVSREAVHPYHVGSVEINYNSKSTTFEVTGRFFLDDLEDGLSKKYGGSFHFNDDKYKVRLNEALQKYCAEYLKLKADNKFLKINYIGYEEDHESVNVFLESEVVAKPKKVEAAVSFLYNLFDDQINIVHIIVNGERKSEKLSYPNRYLYKQF
;
A
#
# COMPACT_ATOMS: atom_id res chain seq x y z
N MET A 1 -77.00 -10.51 -9.47
CA MET A 1 -76.78 -10.98 -8.08
C MET A 1 -75.75 -12.09 -8.14
N SER A 2 -74.49 -11.79 -7.80
CA SER A 2 -73.76 -12.30 -6.61
C SER A 2 -73.25 -13.74 -6.77
N GLY A 3 -71.99 -14.11 -6.51
CA GLY A 3 -70.86 -13.42 -5.89
C GLY A 3 -69.54 -13.98 -6.44
N ARG A 4 -68.51 -13.12 -6.52
CA ARG A 4 -67.40 -13.04 -5.56
C ARG A 4 -66.50 -14.28 -5.56
N LEU A 5 -65.57 -14.27 -6.52
CA LEU A 5 -64.28 -14.98 -6.44
C LEU A 5 -63.53 -14.51 -5.20
N PHE A 6 -63.24 -15.38 -4.24
CA PHE A 6 -62.16 -15.14 -3.28
C PHE A 6 -61.63 -16.45 -2.68
N PHE A 7 -60.31 -16.56 -2.73
CA PHE A 7 -59.43 -17.11 -1.69
C PHE A 7 -59.09 -18.61 -1.66
N GLY A 8 -57.81 -18.88 -1.91
CA GLY A 8 -57.02 -19.62 -0.94
C GLY A 8 -56.43 -20.95 -1.40
N PHE A 9 -55.37 -20.92 -2.21
CA PHE A 9 -54.21 -21.79 -1.97
C PHE A 9 -53.00 -21.37 -2.85
N LEU A 10 -52.38 -20.24 -2.52
CA LEU A 10 -51.09 -19.87 -3.11
C LEU A 10 -50.27 -19.08 -2.09
N LEU A 11 -50.18 -19.63 -0.88
CA LEU A 11 -49.32 -19.12 0.18
C LEU A 11 -48.33 -20.21 0.60
N SER A 12 -47.49 -20.64 -0.33
CA SER A 12 -46.32 -21.46 -0.01
C SER A 12 -45.34 -21.43 -1.17
N LEU A 13 -44.67 -20.29 -1.38
CA LEU A 13 -43.28 -20.23 -1.89
C LEU A 13 -42.74 -18.79 -1.87
N MET A 14 -42.91 -18.08 -0.76
CA MET A 14 -42.16 -16.83 -0.52
C MET A 14 -41.10 -17.09 0.56
N VAL A 15 -40.29 -18.12 0.34
CA VAL A 15 -39.10 -18.37 1.15
C VAL A 15 -37.98 -17.49 0.61
N ILE A 16 -37.91 -16.28 1.18
CA ILE A 16 -36.68 -15.65 1.67
C ILE A 16 -35.43 -15.93 0.81
N SER A 17 -35.33 -15.27 -0.34
CA SER A 17 -34.01 -14.98 -0.93
C SER A 17 -33.55 -13.63 -0.41
N GLN A 18 -33.18 -13.56 0.88
CA GLN A 18 -32.33 -12.46 1.32
C GLN A 18 -30.94 -12.75 0.79
N SER A 19 -30.67 -12.21 -0.40
CA SER A 19 -29.33 -12.12 -0.92
C SER A 19 -28.49 -11.38 0.10
N PHE A 20 -27.60 -12.10 0.79
CA PHE A 20 -26.48 -11.53 1.50
C PHE A 20 -25.57 -10.88 0.45
N VAL A 21 -25.93 -9.68 0.01
CA VAL A 21 -24.99 -8.82 -0.69
C VAL A 21 -24.05 -8.35 0.40
N SER A 22 -22.94 -9.05 0.56
CA SER A 22 -21.76 -8.50 1.20
C SER A 22 -21.44 -7.21 0.48
N ARG A 23 -21.84 -6.08 1.08
CA ARG A 23 -21.28 -4.78 0.73
C ARG A 23 -19.83 -4.85 1.18
N GLU A 24 -18.96 -5.39 0.35
CA GLU A 24 -17.56 -4.97 0.38
C GLU A 24 -17.62 -3.46 0.30
N ALA A 25 -17.21 -2.80 1.39
CA ALA A 25 -17.09 -1.36 1.41
C ALA A 25 -16.05 -1.04 0.33
N VAL A 26 -16.52 -0.62 -0.84
CA VAL A 26 -15.64 -0.11 -1.88
C VAL A 26 -15.02 1.14 -1.28
N HIS A 27 -13.78 1.03 -0.80
CA HIS A 27 -13.00 2.19 -0.39
C HIS A 27 -12.88 3.05 -1.66
N PRO A 28 -13.36 4.31 -1.64
CA PRO A 28 -13.53 5.06 -2.87
C PRO A 28 -12.21 5.29 -3.63
N TYR A 29 -11.05 5.18 -2.96
CA TYR A 29 -9.71 5.13 -3.56
C TYR A 29 -8.70 4.44 -2.63
N HIS A 30 -7.92 3.47 -3.14
CA HIS A 30 -6.77 2.90 -2.42
C HIS A 30 -5.53 3.81 -2.61
N VAL A 31 -5.02 4.38 -1.51
CA VAL A 31 -3.95 5.39 -1.56
C VAL A 31 -2.86 5.10 -0.53
N GLY A 32 -1.62 5.08 -0.99
CA GLY A 32 -0.41 5.06 -0.16
C GLY A 32 0.39 6.34 -0.32
N SER A 33 1.19 6.68 0.69
CA SER A 33 2.14 7.80 0.63
C SER A 33 3.56 7.28 0.82
N VAL A 34 4.50 7.75 -0.01
CA VAL A 34 5.92 7.40 0.12
C VAL A 34 6.75 8.66 0.10
N GLU A 35 7.45 8.92 1.19
CA GLU A 35 8.41 10.02 1.30
C GLU A 35 9.83 9.48 1.23
N ILE A 36 10.66 10.06 0.37
CA ILE A 36 12.06 9.69 0.11
C ILE A 36 12.90 10.93 0.41
N ASN A 37 13.48 11.00 1.60
CA ASN A 37 14.21 12.15 2.10
C ASN A 37 15.73 11.91 2.08
N TYR A 38 16.49 12.76 1.41
CA TYR A 38 17.95 12.72 1.47
C TYR A 38 18.45 13.44 2.73
N ASN A 39 19.07 12.67 3.63
CA ASN A 39 19.70 13.20 4.83
C ASN A 39 21.17 13.54 4.56
N SER A 40 21.51 14.82 4.61
CA SER A 40 22.87 15.31 4.33
C SER A 40 23.89 14.98 5.41
N LYS A 41 23.46 14.63 6.63
CA LYS A 41 24.35 14.26 7.73
C LYS A 41 24.76 12.80 7.64
N SER A 42 23.81 11.89 7.40
CA SER A 42 24.09 10.46 7.22
C SER A 42 24.51 10.11 5.80
N THR A 43 24.28 11.00 4.83
CA THR A 43 24.49 10.76 3.39
C THR A 43 23.71 9.56 2.87
N THR A 44 22.50 9.36 3.40
CA THR A 44 21.57 8.28 3.02
C THR A 44 20.23 8.88 2.59
N PHE A 45 19.45 8.10 1.85
CA PHE A 45 18.01 8.34 1.73
C PHE A 45 17.28 7.60 2.84
N GLU A 46 16.46 8.32 3.59
CA GLU A 46 15.47 7.81 4.53
C GLU A 46 14.13 7.72 3.81
N VAL A 47 13.48 6.56 3.83
CA VAL A 47 12.20 6.35 3.16
C VAL A 47 11.14 5.96 4.19
N THR A 48 9.99 6.64 4.13
CA THR A 48 8.80 6.32 4.92
C THR A 48 7.65 6.02 3.97
N GLY A 49 7.17 4.78 3.98
CA GLY A 49 5.93 4.39 3.31
C GLY A 49 4.79 4.30 4.31
N ARG A 50 3.68 5.00 4.08
CA ARG A 50 2.48 4.97 4.93
C ARG A 50 1.31 4.34 4.16
N PHE A 51 0.74 3.30 4.75
CA PHE A 51 -0.35 2.50 4.17
C PHE A 51 -1.40 2.17 5.22
N PHE A 52 -2.64 1.86 4.81
CA PHE A 52 -3.63 1.28 5.72
C PHE A 52 -3.18 -0.12 6.16
N LEU A 53 -3.50 -0.48 7.40
CA LEU A 53 -3.08 -1.75 7.99
C LEU A 53 -3.68 -2.94 7.24
N ASP A 54 -5.00 -2.94 7.06
CA ASP A 54 -5.76 -3.97 6.36
C ASP A 54 -5.29 -4.16 4.91
N ASP A 55 -5.13 -3.07 4.15
CA ASP A 55 -4.63 -3.14 2.78
C ASP A 55 -3.25 -3.80 2.70
N LEU A 56 -2.36 -3.49 3.65
CA LEU A 56 -1.02 -4.08 3.66
C LEU A 56 -1.03 -5.53 4.16
N GLU A 57 -1.87 -5.87 5.13
CA GLU A 57 -2.10 -7.26 5.55
C GLU A 57 -2.59 -8.12 4.39
N ASP A 58 -3.60 -7.64 3.66
CA ASP A 58 -4.15 -8.33 2.49
C ASP A 58 -3.14 -8.39 1.34
N GLY A 59 -2.37 -7.31 1.15
CA GLY A 59 -1.31 -7.25 0.15
C GLY A 59 -0.22 -8.29 0.40
N LEU A 60 0.20 -8.45 1.67
CA LEU A 60 1.16 -9.46 2.09
C LEU A 60 0.57 -10.87 2.01
N SER A 61 -0.69 -11.05 2.45
CA SER A 61 -1.41 -12.34 2.41
C SER A 61 -1.58 -12.84 0.98
N LYS A 62 -1.99 -11.96 0.04
CA LYS A 62 -2.10 -12.27 -1.39
C LYS A 62 -0.77 -12.64 -2.02
N LYS A 63 0.33 -12.02 -1.59
CA LYS A 63 1.68 -12.24 -2.14
C LYS A 63 2.35 -13.51 -1.61
N TYR A 64 2.28 -13.74 -0.31
CA TYR A 64 3.08 -14.77 0.38
C TYR A 64 2.24 -15.92 0.95
N GLY A 65 0.92 -15.80 0.95
CA GLY A 65 0.01 -16.74 1.57
C GLY A 65 -0.01 -16.66 3.10
N GLY A 66 -1.06 -17.23 3.69
CA GLY A 66 -1.35 -17.16 5.13
C GLY A 66 -1.72 -15.74 5.58
N SER A 67 -1.96 -15.59 6.89
CA SER A 67 -2.42 -14.33 7.48
C SER A 67 -1.26 -13.49 8.01
N PHE A 68 -1.47 -12.19 8.02
CA PHE A 68 -0.64 -11.17 8.64
C PHE A 68 -1.58 -10.28 9.44
N HIS A 69 -1.22 -9.95 10.67
CA HIS A 69 -1.98 -9.02 11.50
C HIS A 69 -1.03 -8.06 12.21
N PHE A 70 -1.14 -6.78 11.91
CA PHE A 70 -0.55 -5.72 12.71
C PHE A 70 -1.29 -5.61 14.06
N ASN A 71 -0.65 -4.98 15.04
CA ASN A 71 -1.09 -4.88 16.43
C ASN A 71 -1.24 -6.24 17.15
N ASP A 72 -0.69 -7.33 16.59
CA ASP A 72 -0.57 -8.63 17.24
C ASP A 72 0.90 -9.10 17.26
N ASP A 73 1.49 -9.13 18.46
CA ASP A 73 2.88 -9.53 18.70
C ASP A 73 3.23 -10.91 18.12
N LYS A 74 2.26 -11.81 17.96
CA LYS A 74 2.48 -13.15 17.37
C LYS A 74 2.92 -13.06 15.91
N TYR A 75 2.51 -12.02 15.20
CA TYR A 75 2.82 -11.83 13.79
C TYR A 75 4.07 -10.97 13.56
N LYS A 76 4.61 -10.32 14.59
CA LYS A 76 5.72 -9.36 14.48
C LYS A 76 6.93 -9.88 13.71
N VAL A 77 7.41 -11.09 14.02
CA VAL A 77 8.55 -11.69 13.31
C VAL A 77 8.22 -11.92 11.83
N ARG A 78 7.05 -12.49 11.56
CA ARG A 78 6.57 -12.78 10.20
C ARG A 78 6.36 -11.50 9.38
N LEU A 79 5.82 -10.44 10.00
CA LEU A 79 5.65 -9.13 9.39
C LEU A 79 6.99 -8.53 8.98
N ASN A 80 7.98 -8.51 9.88
CA ASN A 80 9.32 -8.00 9.56
C ASN A 80 9.95 -8.73 8.36
N GLU A 81 9.90 -10.06 8.33
CA GLU A 81 10.43 -10.85 7.22
C GLU A 81 9.71 -10.59 5.89
N ALA A 82 8.38 -10.47 5.93
CA ALA A 82 7.57 -10.24 4.74
C ALA A 82 7.74 -8.82 4.22
N LEU A 83 7.71 -7.81 5.09
CA LEU A 83 7.93 -6.40 4.74
C LEU A 83 9.32 -6.19 4.16
N GLN A 84 10.36 -6.80 4.71
CA GLN A 84 11.71 -6.72 4.14
C GLN A 84 11.74 -7.17 2.67
N LYS A 85 11.13 -8.32 2.35
CA LYS A 85 11.05 -8.85 0.98
C LYS A 85 10.16 -7.98 0.10
N TYR A 86 9.03 -7.55 0.63
CA TYR A 86 8.03 -6.76 -0.08
C TYR A 86 8.60 -5.40 -0.48
N CYS A 87 9.19 -4.65 0.45
CA CYS A 87 9.83 -3.37 0.16
C CYS A 87 10.97 -3.51 -0.87
N ALA A 88 11.77 -4.56 -0.79
CA ALA A 88 12.82 -4.81 -1.77
C ALA A 88 12.28 -5.06 -3.19
N GLU A 89 11.07 -5.60 -3.33
CA GLU A 89 10.43 -5.83 -4.63
C GLU A 89 9.71 -4.58 -5.16
N TYR A 90 8.95 -3.90 -4.30
CA TYR A 90 8.03 -2.83 -4.69
C TYR A 90 8.61 -1.42 -4.64
N LEU A 91 9.82 -1.24 -4.10
CA LEU A 91 10.58 0.01 -4.16
C LEU A 91 11.97 -0.21 -4.77
N LYS A 92 12.32 0.61 -5.77
CA LYS A 92 13.69 0.76 -6.27
C LYS A 92 14.07 2.23 -6.30
N LEU A 93 15.32 2.52 -6.00
CA LEU A 93 15.87 3.87 -6.00
C LEU A 93 17.17 3.92 -6.80
N LYS A 94 17.35 4.97 -7.58
CA LYS A 94 18.64 5.35 -8.15
C LYS A 94 18.94 6.80 -7.84
N ALA A 95 20.23 7.06 -7.66
CA ALA A 95 20.79 8.39 -7.60
C ALA A 95 21.89 8.51 -8.65
N ASP A 96 21.83 9.55 -9.48
CA ASP A 96 22.81 9.83 -10.54
C ASP A 96 23.17 8.58 -11.37
N ASN A 97 22.14 7.87 -11.83
CA ASN A 97 22.20 6.65 -12.65
C ASN A 97 22.76 5.39 -11.94
N LYS A 98 23.08 5.44 -10.65
CA LYS A 98 23.47 4.26 -9.84
C LYS A 98 22.27 3.75 -9.05
N PHE A 99 21.95 2.46 -9.18
CA PHE A 99 21.00 1.78 -8.28
C PHE A 99 21.55 1.75 -6.86
N LEU A 100 20.68 2.07 -5.90
CA LEU A 100 20.99 2.03 -4.49
C LEU A 100 20.40 0.77 -3.85
N LYS A 101 21.19 0.10 -3.02
CA LYS A 101 20.69 -0.88 -2.08
C LYS A 101 19.83 -0.15 -1.04
N ILE A 102 18.58 -0.60 -0.87
CA ILE A 102 17.67 -0.13 0.16
C ILE A 102 17.52 -1.24 1.20
N ASN A 103 17.71 -0.90 2.47
CA ASN A 103 17.58 -1.79 3.60
C ASN A 103 16.28 -1.49 4.34
N TYR A 104 15.57 -2.54 4.73
CA TYR A 104 14.43 -2.42 5.62
C TYR A 104 14.90 -2.17 7.06
N ILE A 105 14.31 -1.19 7.73
CA ILE A 105 14.67 -0.80 9.10
C ILE A 105 13.63 -1.31 10.10
N GLY A 106 12.34 -1.18 9.78
CA GLY A 106 11.26 -1.57 10.67
C GLY A 106 9.93 -1.00 10.23
N TYR A 107 8.93 -1.15 11.09
CA TYR A 107 7.63 -0.53 10.92
C TYR A 107 7.12 0.03 12.26
N GLU A 108 6.18 0.97 12.19
CA GLU A 108 5.46 1.53 13.33
C GLU A 108 3.96 1.59 13.00
N GLU A 109 3.14 1.12 13.92
CA GLU A 109 1.67 1.16 13.81
C GLU A 109 1.17 2.52 14.32
N ASP A 110 0.34 3.20 13.52
CA ASP A 110 -0.27 4.49 13.81
C ASP A 110 -1.75 4.44 13.48
N HIS A 111 -2.56 4.14 14.50
CA HIS A 111 -4.01 3.98 14.42
C HIS A 111 -4.44 2.97 13.34
N GLU A 112 -4.99 3.45 12.22
CA GLU A 112 -5.46 2.63 11.10
C GLU A 112 -4.39 2.46 10.01
N SER A 113 -3.18 2.99 10.24
CA SER A 113 -2.08 2.98 9.28
C SER A 113 -0.81 2.37 9.86
N VAL A 114 0.09 1.98 8.97
CA VAL A 114 1.46 1.56 9.30
C VAL A 114 2.46 2.39 8.51
N ASN A 115 3.47 2.89 9.23
CA ASN A 115 4.67 3.48 8.65
C ASN A 115 5.72 2.39 8.48
N VAL A 116 6.26 2.23 7.28
CA VAL A 116 7.36 1.32 6.96
C VAL A 116 8.60 2.14 6.67
N PHE A 117 9.68 1.86 7.40
CA PHE A 117 10.93 2.62 7.34
C PHE A 117 12.01 1.86 6.59
N LEU A 118 12.64 2.53 5.64
CA LEU A 118 13.75 2.00 4.85
C LEU A 118 14.88 3.02 4.81
N GLU A 119 16.11 2.55 4.60
CA GLU A 119 17.28 3.41 4.43
C GLU A 119 18.18 2.91 3.28
N SER A 120 18.69 3.82 2.46
CA SER A 120 19.64 3.47 1.42
C SER A 120 21.06 3.21 1.95
N GLU A 121 21.89 2.56 1.13
CA GLU A 121 23.34 2.71 1.26
C GLU A 121 23.76 4.18 1.19
N VAL A 122 24.96 4.48 1.71
CA VAL A 122 25.55 5.82 1.59
C VAL A 122 25.71 6.22 0.13
N VAL A 123 25.29 7.44 -0.17
CA VAL A 123 25.36 8.03 -1.49
C VAL A 123 25.71 9.51 -1.37
N ALA A 124 26.55 10.00 -2.28
CA ALA A 124 26.82 11.42 -2.39
C ALA A 124 25.53 12.21 -2.69
N LYS A 125 25.56 13.51 -2.41
CA LYS A 125 24.43 14.40 -2.68
C LYS A 125 23.98 14.26 -4.15
N PRO A 126 22.74 13.79 -4.40
CA PRO A 126 22.27 13.49 -5.75
C PRO A 126 21.89 14.76 -6.50
N LYS A 127 22.12 14.77 -7.82
CA LYS A 127 21.53 15.77 -8.74
C LYS A 127 20.30 15.22 -9.46
N LYS A 128 20.21 13.90 -9.55
CA LYS A 128 19.12 13.17 -10.20
C LYS A 128 18.68 12.04 -9.31
N VAL A 129 17.38 11.89 -9.15
CA VAL A 129 16.77 10.79 -8.41
C VAL A 129 15.72 10.14 -9.30
N GLU A 130 15.84 8.82 -9.48
CA GLU A 130 14.82 7.97 -10.09
C GLU A 130 14.28 7.04 -9.03
N ALA A 131 12.96 6.86 -8.97
CA ALA A 131 12.34 5.86 -8.12
C ALA A 131 11.31 5.04 -8.90
N ALA A 132 11.22 3.77 -8.54
CA ALA A 132 10.11 2.90 -8.94
C ALA A 132 9.34 2.53 -7.67
N VAL A 133 8.06 2.91 -7.59
CA VAL A 133 7.20 2.70 -6.42
C VAL A 133 5.92 2.02 -6.86
N SER A 134 5.68 0.82 -6.37
CA SER A 134 4.52 0.00 -6.77
C SER A 134 3.86 -0.72 -5.60
N PHE A 135 4.02 -0.21 -4.37
CA PHE A 135 3.36 -0.78 -3.19
C PHE A 135 1.85 -0.95 -3.44
N LEU A 136 1.34 -2.12 -3.03
CA LEU A 136 -0.07 -2.55 -3.14
C LEU A 136 -0.60 -2.77 -4.56
N TYR A 137 0.23 -2.62 -5.59
CA TYR A 137 -0.17 -2.90 -6.99
C TYR A 137 -0.46 -4.38 -7.26
N ASN A 138 -0.05 -5.29 -6.35
CA ASN A 138 -0.47 -6.69 -6.42
C ASN A 138 -1.87 -6.92 -5.87
N LEU A 139 -2.42 -5.98 -5.10
CA LEU A 139 -3.73 -6.09 -4.49
C LEU A 139 -4.78 -5.37 -5.33
N PHE A 140 -4.54 -4.09 -5.65
CA PHE A 140 -5.49 -3.21 -6.31
C PHE A 140 -4.98 -2.63 -7.64
N ASP A 141 -5.78 -2.75 -8.69
CA ASP A 141 -5.49 -2.16 -10.02
C ASP A 141 -5.86 -0.66 -10.09
N ASP A 142 -6.48 -0.09 -9.06
CA ASP A 142 -6.79 1.33 -8.93
C ASP A 142 -5.90 2.05 -7.90
N GLN A 143 -4.90 1.35 -7.35
CA GLN A 143 -3.98 1.89 -6.35
C GLN A 143 -3.28 3.17 -6.83
N ILE A 144 -3.20 4.14 -5.94
CA ILE A 144 -2.42 5.37 -6.10
C ILE A 144 -1.30 5.39 -5.06
N ASN A 145 -0.07 5.65 -5.48
CA ASN A 145 1.03 5.99 -4.59
C ASN A 145 1.40 7.46 -4.79
N ILE A 146 1.27 8.28 -3.77
CA ILE A 146 1.74 9.67 -3.77
C ILE A 146 3.19 9.66 -3.30
N VAL A 147 4.11 10.01 -4.18
CA VAL A 147 5.56 9.94 -3.89
C VAL A 147 6.13 11.34 -3.77
N HIS A 148 6.87 11.57 -2.69
CA HIS A 148 7.62 12.79 -2.42
C HIS A 148 9.11 12.48 -2.39
N ILE A 149 9.91 13.17 -3.20
CA ILE A 149 11.36 13.13 -3.12
C ILE A 149 11.83 14.48 -2.58
N ILE A 150 12.63 14.45 -1.52
CA ILE A 150 13.10 15.64 -0.82
C ILE A 150 14.63 15.62 -0.80
N VAL A 151 15.25 16.66 -1.35
CA VAL A 151 16.71 16.81 -1.37
C VAL A 151 17.06 18.24 -0.95
N ASN A 152 17.76 18.40 0.17
CA ASN A 152 18.10 19.70 0.77
C ASN A 152 16.90 20.65 0.95
N GLY A 153 15.75 20.11 1.37
CA GLY A 153 14.54 20.90 1.59
C GLY A 153 13.74 21.22 0.32
N GLU A 154 14.27 20.96 -0.88
CA GLU A 154 13.47 21.00 -2.10
C GLU A 154 12.64 19.72 -2.21
N ARG A 155 11.31 19.86 -2.20
CA ARG A 155 10.35 18.75 -2.32
C ARG A 155 9.77 18.69 -3.73
N LYS A 156 9.85 17.52 -4.37
CA LYS A 156 9.19 17.23 -5.66
C LYS A 156 8.26 16.05 -5.50
N SER A 157 7.02 16.22 -5.96
CA SER A 157 5.94 15.25 -5.73
C SER A 157 5.41 14.69 -7.04
N GLU A 158 4.95 13.45 -7.03
CA GLU A 158 4.26 12.84 -8.16
C GLU A 158 3.21 11.84 -7.69
N LYS A 159 2.08 11.80 -8.40
CA LYS A 159 1.04 10.80 -8.20
C LYS A 159 1.28 9.66 -9.18
N LEU A 160 1.52 8.47 -8.67
CA LEU A 160 1.69 7.23 -9.44
C LEU A 160 0.41 6.39 -9.34
N SER A 161 -0.37 6.37 -10.41
CA SER A 161 -1.54 5.49 -10.53
C SER A 161 -1.16 4.22 -11.28
N TYR A 162 -1.62 3.07 -10.79
CA TYR A 162 -1.42 1.80 -11.48
C TYR A 162 -1.81 1.89 -12.97
N PRO A 163 -1.00 1.33 -13.90
CA PRO A 163 0.26 0.61 -13.68
C PRO A 163 1.51 1.49 -13.69
N ASN A 164 1.39 2.82 -13.79
CA ASN A 164 2.54 3.72 -13.79
C ASN A 164 3.20 3.74 -12.41
N ARG A 165 4.48 3.41 -12.35
CA ARG A 165 5.25 3.28 -11.10
C ARG A 165 6.56 4.05 -11.08
N TYR A 166 6.92 4.77 -12.14
CA TYR A 166 8.24 5.39 -12.26
C TYR A 166 8.14 6.91 -12.16
N LEU A 167 9.05 7.51 -11.40
CA LEU A 167 9.25 8.96 -11.38
C LEU A 167 10.74 9.30 -11.47
N TYR A 168 11.00 10.47 -12.04
CA TYR A 168 12.34 11.04 -12.19
C TYR A 168 12.31 12.52 -11.83
N LYS A 169 13.25 12.97 -11.01
CA LYS A 169 13.40 14.38 -10.61
C LYS A 169 14.87 14.79 -10.63
N GLN A 170 15.13 16.00 -11.10
CA GLN A 170 16.43 16.67 -11.00
C GLN A 170 16.41 17.62 -9.78
N PHE A 171 17.53 17.83 -9.10
CA PHE A 171 17.72 18.68 -7.93
C PHE A 171 19.04 19.46 -8.03
#